data_AF-A0A4U1J2K1-F1
#
_entry.id   AF-A0A4U1J2K1-F1
#
_cell.length_a   1.000
_cell.length_b   1.000
_cell.length_c   1.000
_cell.angle_alpha   90.00
_cell.angle_beta   90.00
_cell.angle_gamma   90.00
#
_symmetry.space_group_name_H-M   'P 1'
#
loop_
_entity.id
_entity.type
_entity.pdbx_description
1 polymer ?
#
loop_
_entity_poly.entity_id
_entity_poly.type
_entity_poly.pdbx_seq_one_letter_code
_entity_poly.pdbx_strand_id
1 'polypeptide(L)'
;MPLAGVATALALLLVPARPAGAFPHVVRAGETLAQIAERVYGRVEMEQILVSANALDAGRGLSIVPGMRLEIPSVGHHRVAAGETWTSLADTLLGHPDRSDVLALTNEAKPWIQPTEGQEIRVPYNLRYVAGPGDSTLTVAYRFLGQRDKAWMLDRYNRLGGEALQRGDVVLVPLTELELTAEGKTLAASAGALVRSEGAGRARDAQRRVETDLPQLAADVRNGRYVDAVARASRMLGSGDLSRTQLAQIHQRLVEAYVALDAQGLAETSCLAWREADPALVLDPIELSPKIVRACTNASTLGAAAPPPSVIPSASASAAPSAPRRAPAGGR
;
A
#
# COMPACT_ATOMS: atom_id res chain seq x y z
N MET A 1 47.32 -28.90 11.30
CA MET A 1 46.37 -28.29 10.34
C MET A 1 44.98 -28.33 10.94
N PRO A 2 44.39 -27.22 11.41
CA PRO A 2 43.00 -27.19 11.82
C PRO A 2 42.13 -26.63 10.69
N LEU A 3 41.10 -27.39 10.32
CA LEU A 3 40.04 -26.98 9.39
C LEU A 3 39.10 -26.02 10.13
N ALA A 4 39.08 -24.76 9.73
CA ALA A 4 38.09 -23.78 10.18
C ALA A 4 36.78 -24.01 9.40
N GLY A 5 35.75 -24.48 10.10
CA GLY A 5 34.39 -24.57 9.57
C GLY A 5 33.76 -23.18 9.49
N VAL A 6 33.55 -22.70 8.26
CA VAL A 6 32.80 -21.46 8.00
C VAL A 6 31.31 -21.80 8.10
N ALA A 7 30.66 -21.32 9.16
CA ALA A 7 29.20 -21.37 9.28
C ALA A 7 28.61 -20.22 8.45
N THR A 8 28.16 -20.54 7.25
CA THR A 8 27.45 -19.60 6.37
C THR A 8 26.04 -19.39 6.94
N ALA A 9 25.82 -18.24 7.59
CA ALA A 9 24.49 -17.82 8.00
C ALA A 9 23.65 -17.53 6.74
N LEU A 10 22.67 -18.39 6.47
CA LEU A 10 21.70 -18.22 5.39
C LEU A 10 20.73 -17.10 5.82
N ALA A 11 20.99 -15.87 5.37
CA ALA A 11 20.04 -14.77 5.51
C ALA A 11 18.81 -15.07 4.66
N LEU A 12 17.70 -15.44 5.30
CA LEU A 12 16.39 -15.46 4.65
C LEU A 12 16.04 -14.02 4.26
N LEU A 13 16.23 -13.70 2.99
CA LEU A 13 15.63 -12.52 2.38
C LEU A 13 14.10 -12.70 2.45
N LEU A 14 13.45 -12.00 3.38
CA LEU A 14 12.01 -11.81 3.31
C LEU A 14 11.71 -11.00 2.06
N VAL A 15 11.40 -11.69 0.97
CA VAL A 15 10.77 -11.06 -0.20
C VAL A 15 9.42 -10.53 0.29
N PRO A 16 9.16 -9.21 0.24
CA PRO A 16 7.85 -8.70 0.58
C PRO A 16 6.82 -9.36 -0.35
N ALA A 17 5.80 -9.97 0.25
CA ALA A 17 4.70 -10.56 -0.50
C ALA A 17 4.08 -9.45 -1.36
N ARG A 18 4.17 -9.61 -2.68
CA ARG A 18 3.54 -8.68 -3.61
C ARG A 18 2.04 -8.64 -3.28
N PRO A 19 1.41 -7.46 -3.18
CA PRO A 19 -0.04 -7.38 -3.10
C PRO A 19 -0.59 -8.12 -4.32
N ALA A 20 -1.22 -9.27 -4.08
CA ALA A 20 -1.66 -10.11 -5.16
C ALA A 20 -2.82 -9.37 -5.84
N GLY A 21 -2.60 -8.95 -7.09
CA GLY A 21 -3.67 -8.46 -7.96
C GLY A 21 -4.67 -9.55 -8.35
N ALA A 22 -4.67 -10.68 -7.64
CA ALA A 22 -5.64 -11.73 -7.77
C ALA A 22 -5.65 -12.59 -6.51
N PHE A 23 -6.74 -13.31 -6.29
CA PHE A 23 -6.86 -14.23 -5.18
C PHE A 23 -7.38 -15.60 -5.64
N PRO A 24 -6.99 -16.70 -4.97
CA PRO A 24 -7.44 -18.03 -5.37
C PRO A 24 -8.91 -18.27 -4.96
N HIS A 25 -9.66 -18.93 -5.83
CA HIS A 25 -10.98 -19.49 -5.54
C HIS A 25 -11.02 -20.97 -5.92
N VAL A 26 -11.68 -21.78 -5.09
CA VAL A 26 -11.88 -23.21 -5.39
C VAL A 26 -13.29 -23.40 -5.89
N VAL A 27 -13.42 -23.89 -7.13
CA VAL A 27 -14.71 -24.12 -7.79
C VAL A 27 -15.53 -25.11 -6.99
N ARG A 28 -16.79 -24.74 -6.70
CA ARG A 28 -17.75 -25.58 -5.97
C ARG A 28 -18.56 -26.44 -6.93
N ALA A 29 -19.20 -27.48 -6.38
CA ALA A 29 -20.11 -28.32 -7.16
C ALA A 29 -21.25 -27.49 -7.76
N GLY A 30 -21.44 -27.58 -9.08
CA GLY A 30 -22.50 -26.87 -9.82
C GLY A 30 -22.25 -25.39 -10.08
N GLU A 31 -21.08 -24.86 -9.69
CA GLU A 31 -20.72 -23.46 -9.93
C GLU A 31 -20.24 -23.25 -11.38
N THR A 32 -20.66 -22.15 -12.01
CA THR A 32 -20.20 -21.72 -13.34
C THR A 32 -19.35 -20.46 -13.26
N LEU A 33 -18.54 -20.17 -14.30
CA LEU A 33 -17.76 -18.93 -14.35
C LEU A 33 -18.66 -17.68 -14.35
N ALA A 34 -19.77 -17.71 -15.10
CA ALA A 34 -20.82 -16.69 -15.07
C ALA A 34 -21.31 -16.39 -13.65
N GLN A 35 -21.63 -17.42 -12.86
CA GLN A 35 -22.08 -17.27 -11.48
C GLN A 35 -20.98 -16.72 -10.56
N ILE A 36 -19.72 -17.16 -10.78
CA ILE A 36 -18.58 -16.61 -10.04
C ILE A 36 -18.40 -15.13 -10.36
N ALA A 37 -18.46 -14.76 -11.64
CA ALA A 37 -18.31 -13.38 -12.10
C ALA A 37 -19.43 -12.48 -11.59
N GLU A 38 -20.68 -12.93 -11.65
CA GLU A 38 -21.83 -12.22 -11.09
C GLU A 38 -21.66 -12.01 -9.59
N ARG A 39 -21.27 -13.04 -8.86
CA ARG A 39 -21.07 -12.94 -7.41
C ARG A 39 -19.91 -12.03 -7.04
N VAL A 40 -18.77 -12.13 -7.73
CA VAL A 40 -17.53 -11.42 -7.39
C VAL A 40 -17.54 -9.97 -7.90
N TYR A 41 -17.97 -9.75 -9.14
CA TYR A 41 -17.92 -8.45 -9.82
C TYR A 41 -19.30 -7.81 -10.05
N GLY A 42 -20.39 -8.52 -9.74
CA GLY A 42 -21.76 -8.02 -9.89
C GLY A 42 -22.32 -8.13 -11.31
N ARG A 43 -21.55 -8.74 -12.25
CA ARG A 43 -21.86 -8.77 -13.68
C ARG A 43 -21.45 -10.10 -14.30
N VAL A 44 -22.38 -10.77 -14.96
CA VAL A 44 -22.13 -12.05 -15.64
C VAL A 44 -21.11 -11.89 -16.76
N GLU A 45 -21.10 -10.75 -17.44
CA GLU A 45 -20.18 -10.45 -18.53
C GLU A 45 -18.72 -10.50 -18.09
N MET A 46 -18.42 -10.30 -16.79
CA MET A 46 -17.04 -10.41 -16.30
C MET A 46 -16.47 -11.84 -16.34
N GLU A 47 -17.27 -12.84 -16.72
CA GLU A 47 -16.81 -14.21 -17.00
C GLU A 47 -15.60 -14.25 -17.94
N GLN A 48 -15.57 -13.41 -18.98
CA GLN A 48 -14.45 -13.39 -19.94
C GLN A 48 -13.09 -13.03 -19.30
N ILE A 49 -13.10 -12.27 -18.20
CA ILE A 49 -11.90 -11.93 -17.44
C ILE A 49 -11.39 -13.18 -16.73
N LEU A 50 -12.29 -13.97 -16.13
CA LEU A 50 -11.94 -15.24 -15.49
C LEU A 50 -11.43 -16.26 -16.50
N VAL A 51 -12.06 -16.36 -17.69
CA VAL A 51 -11.61 -17.23 -18.78
C VAL A 51 -10.16 -16.90 -19.17
N SER A 52 -9.90 -15.62 -19.46
CA SER A 52 -8.59 -15.15 -19.91
C SER A 52 -7.52 -15.28 -18.81
N ALA A 53 -7.84 -14.90 -17.57
CA ALA A 53 -6.90 -14.94 -16.44
C ALA A 53 -6.46 -16.37 -16.09
N ASN A 54 -7.32 -17.36 -16.37
CA ASN A 54 -7.07 -18.77 -16.10
C ASN A 54 -6.71 -19.57 -17.36
N ALA A 55 -6.48 -18.90 -18.50
CA ALA A 55 -6.15 -19.51 -19.79
C ALA A 55 -7.13 -20.63 -20.23
N LEU A 56 -8.41 -20.48 -19.91
CA LEU A 56 -9.45 -21.49 -20.21
C LEU A 56 -9.88 -21.47 -21.68
N ASP A 57 -9.50 -20.42 -22.41
CA ASP A 57 -9.62 -20.23 -23.84
C ASP A 57 -8.48 -20.86 -24.66
N ALA A 58 -7.34 -21.19 -24.02
CA ALA A 58 -6.14 -21.71 -24.67
C ALA A 58 -6.27 -23.14 -25.25
N GLY A 59 -7.44 -23.79 -25.11
CA GLY A 59 -7.75 -25.07 -25.76
C GLY A 59 -9.22 -25.46 -25.59
N ARG A 60 -9.92 -25.70 -26.72
CA ARG A 60 -11.30 -26.25 -26.84
C ARG A 60 -12.38 -25.78 -25.84
N GLY A 61 -12.20 -24.65 -25.15
CA GLY A 61 -13.16 -24.14 -24.16
C GLY A 61 -13.33 -25.10 -22.97
N LEU A 62 -12.28 -25.25 -22.17
CA LEU A 62 -12.32 -26.10 -20.97
C LEU A 62 -13.39 -25.60 -20.01
N SER A 63 -14.39 -26.44 -19.73
CA SER A 63 -15.38 -26.19 -18.70
C SER A 63 -14.75 -26.31 -17.31
N ILE A 64 -15.14 -25.45 -16.39
CA ILE A 64 -14.64 -25.52 -15.01
C ILE A 64 -15.17 -26.76 -14.30
N VAL A 65 -14.35 -27.38 -13.46
CA VAL A 65 -14.72 -28.56 -12.68
C VAL A 65 -14.62 -28.29 -11.18
N PRO A 66 -15.47 -28.91 -10.35
CA PRO A 66 -15.38 -28.76 -8.90
C PRO A 66 -13.99 -29.16 -8.38
N GLY A 67 -13.46 -28.39 -7.42
CA GLY A 67 -12.12 -28.55 -6.87
C GLY A 67 -11.01 -27.86 -7.67
N MET A 68 -11.28 -27.38 -8.89
CA MET A 68 -10.32 -26.60 -9.65
C MET A 68 -10.02 -25.27 -8.95
N ARG A 69 -8.74 -24.87 -8.93
CA ARG A 69 -8.31 -23.59 -8.38
C ARG A 69 -8.30 -22.56 -9.51
N LEU A 70 -9.09 -21.52 -9.36
CA LEU A 70 -9.13 -20.36 -10.22
C LEU A 70 -8.38 -19.21 -9.57
N GLU A 71 -7.64 -18.47 -10.37
CA GLU A 71 -7.20 -17.12 -10.06
C GLU A 71 -8.33 -16.15 -10.36
N ILE A 72 -8.73 -15.36 -9.37
CA ILE A 72 -9.74 -14.31 -9.52
C ILE A 72 -9.03 -12.96 -9.50
N PRO A 73 -8.96 -12.25 -10.65
CA PRO A 73 -8.34 -10.93 -10.74
C PRO A 73 -8.99 -9.90 -9.82
N SER A 74 -8.16 -9.01 -9.28
CA SER A 74 -8.58 -7.86 -8.49
C SER A 74 -7.56 -6.73 -8.62
N VAL A 75 -7.97 -5.48 -8.43
CA VAL A 75 -6.98 -4.39 -8.39
C VAL A 75 -6.03 -4.56 -7.19
N GLY A 76 -4.74 -4.39 -7.45
CA GLY A 76 -3.72 -4.31 -6.41
C GLY A 76 -3.69 -2.94 -5.75
N HIS A 77 -2.99 -2.85 -4.63
CA HIS A 77 -2.73 -1.59 -3.92
C HIS A 77 -1.28 -1.54 -3.50
N HIS A 78 -0.64 -0.39 -3.64
CA HIS A 78 0.76 -0.18 -3.26
C HIS A 78 0.89 1.10 -2.45
N ARG A 79 1.63 1.05 -1.34
CA ARG A 79 1.96 2.24 -0.55
C ARG A 79 3.29 2.80 -1.03
N VAL A 80 3.24 4.02 -1.54
CA VAL A 80 4.37 4.72 -2.15
C VAL A 80 5.45 4.94 -1.09
N ALA A 81 6.67 4.49 -1.36
CA ALA A 81 7.84 4.69 -0.53
C ALA A 81 8.59 5.98 -0.92
N ALA A 82 9.52 6.41 -0.08
CA ALA A 82 10.31 7.61 -0.31
C ALA A 82 11.08 7.52 -1.64
N GLY A 83 10.92 8.53 -2.50
CA GLY A 83 11.62 8.63 -3.79
C GLY A 83 11.03 7.79 -4.93
N GLU A 84 9.93 7.07 -4.70
CA GLU A 84 9.23 6.37 -5.79
C GLU A 84 8.57 7.37 -6.76
N THR A 85 8.69 7.08 -8.06
CA THR A 85 8.09 7.84 -9.15
C THR A 85 7.08 6.97 -9.91
N TRP A 86 6.18 7.55 -10.69
CA TRP A 86 5.30 6.76 -11.55
C TRP A 86 6.06 5.82 -12.48
N THR A 87 7.22 6.26 -12.98
CA THR A 87 8.09 5.47 -13.85
C THR A 87 8.69 4.26 -13.13
N SER A 88 9.27 4.46 -11.93
CA SER A 88 9.85 3.35 -11.16
C SER A 88 8.78 2.37 -10.66
N LEU A 89 7.60 2.90 -10.29
CA LEU A 89 6.45 2.11 -9.89
C LEU A 89 5.89 1.29 -11.06
N ALA A 90 5.77 1.88 -12.25
CA ALA A 90 5.31 1.16 -13.43
C ALA A 90 6.30 0.06 -13.86
N ASP A 91 7.60 0.32 -13.77
CA ASP A 91 8.61 -0.71 -14.04
C ASP A 91 8.47 -1.89 -13.06
N THR A 92 8.38 -1.60 -11.77
CA THR A 92 8.32 -2.63 -10.72
C THR A 92 6.99 -3.38 -10.67
N LEU A 93 5.86 -2.65 -10.77
CA LEU A 93 4.52 -3.17 -10.54
C LEU A 93 3.83 -3.61 -11.84
N LEU A 94 4.09 -2.90 -12.93
CA LEU A 94 3.46 -3.17 -14.22
C LEU A 94 4.42 -3.80 -15.22
N GLY A 95 5.72 -3.91 -14.89
CA GLY A 95 6.75 -4.58 -15.69
C GLY A 95 7.37 -3.73 -16.80
N HIS A 96 7.06 -2.44 -16.89
CA HIS A 96 7.74 -1.53 -17.82
C HIS A 96 7.53 -0.05 -17.44
N PRO A 97 8.56 0.82 -17.54
CA PRO A 97 8.45 2.24 -17.20
C PRO A 97 7.41 3.03 -18.02
N ASP A 98 7.27 2.76 -19.32
CA ASP A 98 6.31 3.44 -20.21
C ASP A 98 4.82 3.27 -19.82
N ARG A 99 4.53 2.37 -18.87
CA ARG A 99 3.18 2.14 -18.34
C ARG A 99 2.79 3.13 -17.23
N SER A 100 3.69 4.05 -16.89
CA SER A 100 3.52 5.08 -15.86
C SER A 100 2.32 5.98 -16.09
N ASP A 101 2.06 6.39 -17.33
CA ASP A 101 0.91 7.24 -17.66
C ASP A 101 -0.41 6.56 -17.29
N VAL A 102 -0.56 5.26 -17.61
CA VAL A 102 -1.76 4.50 -17.26
C VAL A 102 -1.89 4.31 -15.75
N LEU A 103 -0.77 4.08 -15.05
CA LEU A 103 -0.77 3.98 -13.58
C LEU A 103 -1.19 5.29 -12.92
N ALA A 104 -0.67 6.43 -13.39
CA ALA A 104 -1.02 7.76 -12.90
C ALA A 104 -2.50 8.08 -13.18
N LEU A 105 -2.95 7.89 -14.43
CA LEU A 105 -4.34 8.16 -14.83
C LEU A 105 -5.35 7.28 -14.07
N THR A 106 -5.02 6.01 -13.80
CA THR A 106 -5.85 5.11 -12.97
C THR A 106 -6.02 5.63 -11.53
N ASN A 107 -5.07 6.44 -11.06
CA ASN A 107 -5.09 7.06 -9.75
C ASN A 107 -5.55 8.52 -9.78
N GLU A 108 -6.21 8.96 -10.85
CA GLU A 108 -6.69 10.33 -11.05
C GLU A 108 -5.56 11.38 -10.94
N ALA A 109 -4.32 10.95 -11.14
CA ALA A 109 -3.14 11.79 -11.09
C ALA A 109 -2.73 12.23 -12.50
N LYS A 110 -2.09 13.40 -12.57
CA LYS A 110 -1.42 13.86 -13.79
C LYS A 110 -0.08 13.13 -13.90
N PRO A 111 0.29 12.54 -15.06
CA PRO A 111 1.53 11.76 -15.18
C PRO A 111 2.83 12.52 -14.84
N TRP A 112 2.83 13.85 -14.96
CA TRP A 112 3.97 14.71 -14.61
C TRP A 112 4.04 15.13 -13.14
N ILE A 113 3.03 14.78 -12.32
CA ILE A 113 3.02 15.03 -10.87
C ILE A 113 3.30 13.71 -10.18
N GLN A 114 4.44 13.58 -9.51
CA GLN A 114 4.85 12.33 -8.85
C GLN A 114 3.95 11.97 -7.66
N PRO A 115 3.82 10.67 -7.34
CA PRO A 115 3.07 10.26 -6.16
C PRO A 115 3.81 10.69 -4.89
N THR A 116 3.05 10.92 -3.81
CA THR A 116 3.60 11.36 -2.52
C THR A 116 4.00 10.15 -1.66
N GLU A 117 5.08 10.26 -0.89
CA GLU A 117 5.45 9.22 0.08
C GLU A 117 4.28 8.91 1.04
N GLY A 118 4.01 7.62 1.23
CA GLY A 118 2.93 7.11 2.06
C GLY A 118 1.57 7.08 1.39
N GLN A 119 1.42 7.64 0.19
CA GLN A 119 0.19 7.55 -0.61
C GLN A 119 -0.08 6.11 -1.00
N GLU A 120 -1.30 5.62 -0.80
CA GLU A 120 -1.71 4.33 -1.33
C GLU A 120 -2.29 4.48 -2.73
N ILE A 121 -1.65 3.87 -3.72
CA ILE A 121 -2.08 3.88 -5.12
C ILE A 121 -2.74 2.56 -5.50
N ARG A 122 -3.72 2.63 -6.38
CA ARG A 122 -4.32 1.48 -7.06
C ARG A 122 -3.36 1.00 -8.15
N VAL A 123 -3.16 -0.30 -8.21
CA VAL A 123 -2.36 -0.97 -9.22
C VAL A 123 -3.31 -1.79 -10.11
N PRO A 124 -3.43 -1.46 -11.42
CA PRO A 124 -4.22 -2.26 -12.35
C PRO A 124 -3.78 -3.72 -12.36
N TYR A 125 -4.72 -4.65 -12.55
CA TYR A 125 -4.34 -6.04 -12.83
C TYR A 125 -3.97 -6.17 -14.30
N ASN A 126 -2.76 -6.66 -14.59
CA ASN A 126 -2.31 -6.91 -15.95
C ASN A 126 -2.83 -8.25 -16.45
N LEU A 127 -4.05 -8.23 -17.00
CA LEU A 127 -4.61 -9.40 -17.64
C LEU A 127 -3.80 -9.74 -18.89
N ARG A 128 -3.23 -10.95 -18.90
CA ARG A 128 -2.54 -11.49 -20.09
C ARG A 128 -3.57 -12.12 -21.01
N TYR A 129 -3.83 -11.48 -22.14
CA TYR A 129 -4.74 -11.97 -23.17
C TYR A 129 -3.96 -12.44 -24.40
N VAL A 130 -4.33 -13.59 -24.97
CA VAL A 130 -3.74 -14.10 -26.21
C VAL A 130 -4.70 -13.78 -27.35
N ALA A 131 -4.27 -12.96 -28.29
CA ALA A 131 -5.09 -12.51 -29.41
C ALA A 131 -5.54 -13.69 -30.29
N GLY A 132 -6.85 -13.79 -30.51
CA GLY A 132 -7.48 -14.75 -31.39
C GLY A 132 -7.60 -14.26 -32.83
N PRO A 133 -8.16 -15.09 -33.74
CA PRO A 133 -8.46 -14.68 -35.10
C PRO A 133 -9.45 -13.50 -35.11
N GLY A 134 -9.10 -12.41 -35.78
CA GLY A 134 -9.96 -11.22 -35.93
C GLY A 134 -9.94 -10.26 -34.73
N ASP A 135 -9.08 -10.49 -33.73
CA ASP A 135 -8.87 -9.51 -32.69
C ASP A 135 -8.09 -8.30 -33.19
N SER A 136 -8.41 -7.15 -32.60
CA SER A 136 -7.74 -5.87 -32.79
C SER A 136 -7.69 -5.15 -31.45
N THR A 137 -6.86 -4.11 -31.33
CA THR A 137 -6.83 -3.29 -30.11
C THR A 137 -8.21 -2.73 -29.76
N LEU A 138 -9.06 -2.43 -30.76
CA LEU A 138 -10.44 -1.97 -30.56
C LEU A 138 -11.35 -3.04 -29.98
N THR A 139 -11.31 -4.27 -30.51
CA THR A 139 -12.16 -5.37 -30.02
C THR A 139 -11.74 -5.79 -28.62
N VAL A 140 -10.43 -5.83 -28.35
CA VAL A 140 -9.87 -6.14 -27.03
C VAL A 140 -10.23 -5.04 -26.01
N ALA A 141 -10.09 -3.77 -26.38
CA ALA A 141 -10.49 -2.65 -25.52
C ALA A 141 -11.98 -2.68 -25.19
N TYR A 142 -12.84 -2.91 -26.18
CA TYR A 142 -14.27 -3.05 -25.94
C TYR A 142 -14.61 -4.23 -25.03
N ARG A 143 -13.99 -5.39 -25.27
CA ARG A 143 -14.26 -6.63 -24.52
C ARG A 143 -13.89 -6.51 -23.04
N PHE A 144 -12.74 -5.93 -22.73
CA PHE A 144 -12.19 -5.95 -21.37
C PHE A 144 -12.23 -4.61 -20.64
N LEU A 145 -12.23 -3.49 -21.36
CA LEU A 145 -12.28 -2.14 -20.80
C LEU A 145 -13.63 -1.44 -21.04
N GLY A 146 -14.56 -2.11 -21.73
CA GLY A 146 -15.91 -1.64 -22.02
C GLY A 146 -16.03 -0.56 -23.09
N GLN A 147 -14.91 0.01 -23.54
CA GLN A 147 -14.90 1.18 -24.43
C GLN A 147 -13.87 1.02 -25.54
N ARG A 148 -14.29 1.25 -26.79
CA ARG A 148 -13.43 1.10 -27.99
C ARG A 148 -12.36 2.19 -28.10
N ASP A 149 -12.67 3.37 -27.59
CA ASP A 149 -11.75 4.52 -27.56
C ASP A 149 -10.53 4.25 -26.67
N LYS A 150 -10.58 3.33 -25.71
CA LYS A 150 -9.41 2.88 -24.94
C LYS A 150 -8.40 2.05 -25.77
N ALA A 151 -8.63 1.82 -27.07
CA ALA A 151 -7.69 1.12 -27.95
C ALA A 151 -6.31 1.80 -28.04
N TRP A 152 -6.26 3.14 -28.10
CA TRP A 152 -4.98 3.88 -28.14
C TRP A 152 -4.18 3.67 -26.85
N MET A 153 -4.87 3.53 -25.72
CA MET A 153 -4.23 3.23 -24.44
C MET A 153 -3.61 1.84 -24.48
N LEU A 154 -4.31 0.83 -25.00
CA LEU A 154 -3.77 -0.53 -25.15
C LEU A 154 -2.56 -0.57 -26.09
N ASP A 155 -2.62 0.15 -27.21
CA ASP A 155 -1.50 0.27 -28.14
C ASP A 155 -0.25 0.81 -27.44
N ARG A 156 -0.38 1.94 -26.75
CA ARG A 156 0.73 2.57 -26.02
C ARG A 156 1.21 1.70 -24.86
N TYR A 157 0.30 1.10 -24.10
CA TYR A 157 0.61 0.27 -22.92
C TYR A 157 1.39 -1.00 -23.29
N ASN A 158 1.10 -1.56 -24.46
CA ASN A 158 1.76 -2.74 -25.01
C ASN A 158 2.92 -2.40 -25.96
N ARG A 159 3.10 -1.11 -26.29
CA ARG A 159 4.11 -0.61 -27.22
C ARG A 159 3.96 -1.24 -28.62
N LEU A 160 2.72 -1.33 -29.09
CA LEU A 160 2.39 -1.92 -30.40
C LEU A 160 2.72 -0.97 -31.56
N GLY A 161 2.71 0.35 -31.33
CA GLY A 161 3.12 1.33 -32.34
C GLY A 161 2.18 1.42 -33.54
N GLY A 162 0.90 1.06 -33.36
CA GLY A 162 -0.11 1.01 -34.42
C GLY A 162 -0.15 -0.28 -35.21
N GLU A 163 0.73 -1.26 -34.91
CA GLU A 163 0.72 -2.55 -35.59
C GLU A 163 -0.57 -3.34 -35.30
N ALA A 164 -1.06 -4.04 -36.32
CA ALA A 164 -2.25 -4.87 -36.18
C ALA A 164 -1.93 -6.11 -35.33
N LEU A 165 -2.85 -6.46 -34.41
CA LEU A 165 -2.72 -7.68 -33.62
C LEU A 165 -2.79 -8.91 -34.51
N GLN A 166 -1.83 -9.81 -34.32
CA GLN A 166 -1.79 -11.11 -34.94
C GLN A 166 -2.31 -12.18 -34.00
N ARG A 167 -2.79 -13.28 -34.58
CA ARG A 167 -3.17 -14.45 -33.79
C ARG A 167 -1.96 -14.94 -32.99
N GLY A 168 -2.14 -15.11 -31.69
CA GLY A 168 -1.11 -15.57 -30.77
C GLY A 168 -0.35 -14.44 -30.07
N ASP A 169 -0.54 -13.19 -30.48
CA ASP A 169 0.06 -12.05 -29.80
C ASP A 169 -0.42 -11.97 -28.36
N VAL A 170 0.50 -11.65 -27.46
CA VAL A 170 0.18 -11.46 -26.05
C VAL A 170 -0.04 -9.99 -25.78
N VAL A 171 -1.27 -9.63 -25.45
CA VAL A 171 -1.68 -8.28 -25.07
C VAL A 171 -1.88 -8.24 -23.56
N LEU A 172 -1.23 -7.29 -22.90
CA LEU A 172 -1.52 -6.97 -21.51
C LEU A 172 -2.64 -5.93 -21.46
N VAL A 173 -3.73 -6.28 -20.80
CA VAL A 173 -4.87 -5.41 -20.59
C VAL A 173 -4.85 -4.92 -19.14
N PRO A 174 -4.59 -3.63 -18.88
CA PRO A 174 -4.59 -3.09 -17.52
C PRO A 174 -6.04 -2.93 -17.04
N LEU A 175 -6.52 -3.88 -16.25
CA LEU A 175 -7.85 -3.82 -15.66
C LEU A 175 -7.84 -2.85 -14.47
N THR A 176 -8.33 -1.63 -14.72
CA THR A 176 -8.36 -0.50 -13.76
C THR A 176 -9.62 -0.49 -12.89
N GLU A 177 -10.70 -1.08 -13.40
CA GLU A 177 -12.05 -1.05 -12.85
C GLU A 177 -12.54 -2.49 -12.59
N LEU A 178 -11.88 -3.18 -11.65
CA LEU A 178 -12.34 -4.47 -11.10
C LEU A 178 -12.91 -4.24 -9.70
N GLU A 179 -14.09 -3.66 -9.64
CA GLU A 179 -14.78 -3.49 -8.36
C GLU A 179 -15.33 -4.82 -7.87
N LEU A 180 -14.93 -5.20 -6.66
CA LEU A 180 -15.46 -6.37 -5.99
C LEU A 180 -16.77 -6.00 -5.27
N THR A 181 -17.78 -6.85 -5.41
CA THR A 181 -18.99 -6.79 -4.58
C THR A 181 -18.65 -7.02 -3.11
N ALA A 182 -19.60 -6.82 -2.19
CA ALA A 182 -19.40 -7.17 -0.79
C ALA A 182 -19.01 -8.65 -0.62
N GLU A 183 -19.63 -9.56 -1.38
CA GLU A 183 -19.28 -10.98 -1.40
C GLU A 183 -17.91 -11.24 -2.04
N GLY A 184 -17.57 -10.54 -3.12
CA GLY A 184 -16.24 -10.62 -3.74
C GLY A 184 -15.15 -10.18 -2.76
N LYS A 185 -15.39 -9.14 -1.95
CA LYS A 185 -14.47 -8.67 -0.91
C LYS A 185 -14.32 -9.70 0.22
N THR A 186 -15.41 -10.34 0.67
CA THR A 186 -15.30 -11.38 1.70
C THR A 186 -14.61 -12.63 1.17
N LEU A 187 -14.82 -12.99 -0.10
CA LEU A 187 -14.07 -14.07 -0.77
C LEU A 187 -12.58 -13.74 -0.85
N ALA A 188 -12.23 -12.55 -1.35
CA ALA A 188 -10.86 -12.07 -1.40
C ALA A 188 -10.21 -12.06 -0.02
N ALA A 189 -10.94 -11.62 1.01
CA ALA A 189 -10.50 -11.63 2.40
C ALA A 189 -10.23 -13.06 2.92
N SER A 190 -11.19 -13.96 2.73
CA SER A 190 -11.07 -15.37 3.13
C SER A 190 -9.96 -16.13 2.39
N ALA A 191 -9.73 -15.79 1.11
CA ALA A 191 -8.62 -16.31 0.32
C ALA A 191 -7.28 -15.69 0.75
N GLY A 192 -7.30 -14.41 1.14
CA GLY A 192 -6.19 -13.66 1.72
C GLY A 192 -5.77 -14.16 3.10
N ALA A 193 -6.69 -14.72 3.90
CA ALA A 193 -6.35 -15.42 5.15
C ALA A 193 -5.50 -16.69 4.91
N LEU A 194 -5.53 -17.25 3.70
CA LEU A 194 -4.71 -18.39 3.28
C LEU A 194 -3.32 -17.97 2.70
N VAL A 195 -3.12 -16.69 2.34
CA VAL A 195 -1.89 -16.20 1.66
C VAL A 195 -1.23 -14.97 2.33
N ARG A 196 -1.87 -14.34 3.33
CA ARG A 196 -1.43 -13.12 4.07
C ARG A 196 -1.11 -11.90 3.20
N SER A 197 -2.04 -10.95 3.16
CA SER A 197 -1.78 -9.49 3.31
C SER A 197 -3.08 -8.69 3.34
N GLU A 198 -3.82 -8.74 4.44
CA GLU A 198 -4.91 -7.79 4.69
C GLU A 198 -4.40 -6.57 5.46
N GLY A 199 -3.90 -5.59 4.71
CA GLY A 199 -3.51 -4.29 5.25
C GLY A 199 -3.82 -3.10 4.33
N ALA A 200 -3.74 -3.27 3.00
CA ALA A 200 -3.73 -2.14 2.08
C ALA A 200 -5.12 -1.45 1.93
N GLY A 201 -6.16 -2.14 1.47
CA GLY A 201 -7.43 -1.45 1.15
C GLY A 201 -8.12 -0.72 2.33
N ARG A 202 -7.93 -1.19 3.57
CA ARG A 202 -8.47 -0.52 4.76
C ARG A 202 -7.78 0.82 5.05
N ALA A 203 -6.48 0.91 4.81
CA ALA A 203 -5.73 2.14 4.95
C ALA A 203 -6.21 3.19 3.93
N ARG A 204 -6.34 2.83 2.65
CA ARG A 204 -6.87 3.74 1.62
C ARG A 204 -8.30 4.22 1.90
N ASP A 205 -9.17 3.33 2.36
CA ASP A 205 -10.55 3.72 2.72
C ASP A 205 -10.58 4.64 3.95
N ALA A 206 -9.70 4.42 4.94
CA ALA A 206 -9.53 5.34 6.06
C ALA A 206 -9.01 6.71 5.60
N GLN A 207 -7.99 6.73 4.74
CA GLN A 207 -7.41 7.96 4.18
C GLN A 207 -8.45 8.77 3.40
N ARG A 208 -9.29 8.14 2.57
CA ARG A 208 -10.35 8.86 1.83
C ARG A 208 -11.42 9.45 2.72
N ARG A 209 -11.78 8.75 3.79
CA ARG A 209 -12.72 9.28 4.79
C ARG A 209 -12.13 10.51 5.49
N VAL A 210 -10.88 10.42 5.93
CA VAL A 210 -10.18 11.55 6.56
C VAL A 210 -10.04 12.72 5.59
N GLU A 211 -9.70 12.48 4.32
CA GLU A 211 -9.61 13.52 3.29
C GLU A 211 -10.92 14.30 3.14
N THR A 212 -12.05 13.58 3.19
CA THR A 212 -13.39 14.18 3.12
C THR A 212 -13.70 15.04 4.36
N ASP A 213 -13.20 14.66 5.53
CA ASP A 213 -13.51 15.32 6.79
C ASP A 213 -12.53 16.47 7.15
N LEU A 214 -11.35 16.53 6.53
CA LEU A 214 -10.32 17.56 6.79
C LEU A 214 -10.83 19.01 6.64
N PRO A 215 -11.63 19.37 5.60
CA PRO A 215 -12.21 20.70 5.49
C PRO A 215 -13.09 21.08 6.69
N GLN A 216 -13.81 20.11 7.25
CA GLN A 216 -14.65 20.33 8.42
C GLN A 216 -13.81 20.52 9.68
N LEU A 217 -12.71 19.79 9.85
CA LEU A 217 -11.76 20.02 10.94
C LEU A 217 -11.19 21.46 10.89
N ALA A 218 -10.78 21.91 9.71
CA ALA A 218 -10.29 23.28 9.52
C ALA A 218 -11.38 24.32 9.83
N ALA A 219 -12.63 24.05 9.45
CA ALA A 219 -13.77 24.91 9.80
C ALA A 219 -14.04 24.95 11.31
N ASP A 220 -13.93 23.84 12.01
CA ASP A 220 -14.12 23.79 13.47
C ASP A 220 -13.10 24.66 14.20
N VAL A 221 -11.83 24.63 13.81
CA VAL A 221 -10.78 25.50 14.38
C VAL A 221 -11.03 26.98 14.04
N ARG A 222 -11.32 27.30 12.77
CA ARG A 222 -11.57 28.70 12.35
C ARG A 222 -12.78 29.33 13.06
N ASN A 223 -13.80 28.54 13.36
CA ASN A 223 -15.00 29.01 14.05
C ASN A 223 -14.89 28.96 15.59
N GLY A 224 -13.71 28.67 16.14
CA GLY A 224 -13.49 28.61 17.59
C GLY A 224 -14.09 27.38 18.28
N ARG A 225 -14.52 26.37 17.54
CA ARG A 225 -15.07 25.11 18.07
C ARG A 225 -13.95 24.14 18.43
N TYR A 226 -13.06 24.56 19.33
CA TYR A 226 -11.81 23.83 19.61
C TYR A 226 -12.03 22.45 20.23
N VAL A 227 -13.05 22.28 21.09
CA VAL A 227 -13.40 20.96 21.67
C VAL A 227 -13.88 20.00 20.59
N ASP A 228 -14.73 20.46 19.66
CA ASP A 228 -15.20 19.66 18.53
C ASP A 228 -14.07 19.30 17.57
N ALA A 229 -13.15 20.25 17.33
CA ALA A 229 -11.95 20.04 16.52
C ALA A 229 -11.06 18.94 17.12
N VAL A 230 -10.80 18.97 18.43
CA VAL A 230 -10.03 17.94 19.13
C VAL A 230 -10.73 16.58 19.01
N ALA A 231 -12.04 16.51 19.31
CA ALA A 231 -12.79 15.27 19.22
C ALA A 231 -12.79 14.68 17.80
N ARG A 232 -12.91 15.52 16.76
CA ARG A 232 -12.86 15.08 15.36
C ARG A 232 -11.47 14.59 14.98
N ALA A 233 -10.43 15.35 15.31
CA ALA A 233 -9.05 14.97 15.03
C ALA A 233 -8.67 13.66 15.73
N SER A 234 -9.06 13.44 16.98
CA SER A 234 -8.84 12.17 17.68
C SER A 234 -9.52 10.98 16.98
N ARG A 235 -10.74 11.16 16.44
CA ARG A 235 -11.41 10.13 15.63
C ARG A 235 -10.68 9.85 14.32
N MET A 236 -10.18 10.89 13.65
CA MET A 236 -9.39 10.73 12.42
C MET A 236 -8.10 9.96 12.68
N LEU A 237 -7.34 10.33 13.73
CA LEU A 237 -6.11 9.63 14.12
C LEU A 237 -6.35 8.17 14.52
N GLY A 238 -7.55 7.85 15.04
CA GLY A 238 -7.95 6.48 15.35
C GLY A 238 -8.54 5.68 14.18
N SER A 239 -8.69 6.28 12.99
CA SER A 239 -9.42 5.67 11.87
C SER A 239 -8.61 4.67 11.04
N GLY A 240 -7.29 4.60 11.24
CA GLY A 240 -6.38 3.70 10.53
C GLY A 240 -5.09 4.39 10.09
N ASP A 241 -4.39 3.78 9.14
CA ASP A 241 -3.10 4.30 8.63
C ASP A 241 -3.31 5.53 7.73
N LEU A 242 -2.90 6.70 8.22
CA LEU A 242 -3.02 7.98 7.51
C LEU A 242 -1.76 8.32 6.69
N SER A 243 -1.90 9.18 5.67
CA SER A 243 -0.75 9.70 4.93
C SER A 243 0.02 10.75 5.75
N ARG A 244 1.31 10.98 5.46
CA ARG A 244 2.10 12.03 6.13
C ARG A 244 1.45 13.41 5.99
N THR A 245 0.94 13.73 4.80
CA THR A 245 0.24 14.99 4.54
C THR A 245 -1.01 15.14 5.41
N GLN A 246 -1.80 14.06 5.58
CA GLN A 246 -2.99 14.08 6.43
C GLN A 246 -2.61 14.21 7.92
N LEU A 247 -1.58 13.50 8.37
CA LEU A 247 -1.05 13.64 9.73
C LEU A 247 -0.58 15.08 9.99
N ALA A 248 0.16 15.68 9.05
CA ALA A 248 0.62 17.06 9.16
C ALA A 248 -0.57 18.03 9.29
N GLN A 249 -1.58 17.91 8.43
CA GLN A 249 -2.78 18.75 8.49
C GLN A 249 -3.56 18.57 9.79
N ILE A 250 -3.76 17.33 10.27
CA ILE A 250 -4.47 17.07 11.52
C ILE A 250 -3.69 17.64 12.70
N HIS A 251 -2.39 17.38 12.78
CA HIS A 251 -1.57 17.85 13.90
C HIS A 251 -1.41 19.36 13.91
N GLN A 252 -1.31 20.02 12.75
CA GLN A 252 -1.38 21.49 12.65
C GLN A 252 -2.65 22.03 13.32
N ARG A 253 -3.83 21.48 12.96
CA ARG A 253 -5.12 21.90 13.53
C ARG A 253 -5.25 21.57 15.01
N LEU A 254 -4.68 20.46 15.46
CA LEU A 254 -4.62 20.12 16.89
C LEU A 254 -3.74 21.09 17.69
N VAL A 255 -2.59 21.51 17.16
CA VAL A 255 -1.75 22.52 17.82
C VAL A 255 -2.52 23.83 17.98
N GLU A 256 -3.19 24.30 16.91
CA GLU A 256 -4.05 25.49 16.96
C GLU A 256 -5.14 25.36 18.05
N ALA A 257 -5.83 24.22 18.09
CA ALA A 257 -6.90 23.98 19.07
C ALA A 257 -6.38 23.85 20.52
N TYR A 258 -5.31 23.10 20.75
CA TYR A 258 -4.75 22.91 22.11
C TYR A 258 -4.16 24.20 22.67
N VAL A 259 -3.54 25.03 21.83
CA VAL A 259 -3.08 26.35 22.22
C VAL A 259 -4.24 27.26 22.61
N ALA A 260 -5.36 27.20 21.88
CA ALA A 260 -6.55 27.97 22.20
C ALA A 260 -7.24 27.50 23.49
N LEU A 261 -7.12 26.21 23.81
CA LEU A 261 -7.59 25.60 25.05
C LEU A 261 -6.60 25.69 26.23
N ASP A 262 -5.45 26.37 26.04
CA ASP A 262 -4.34 26.46 27.00
C ASP A 262 -3.82 25.09 27.49
N ALA A 263 -3.95 24.06 26.65
CA ALA A 263 -3.48 22.70 26.90
C ALA A 263 -2.04 22.49 26.43
N GLN A 264 -1.09 23.14 27.10
CA GLN A 264 0.28 23.31 26.60
C GLN A 264 1.03 21.99 26.30
N GLY A 265 0.98 20.99 27.19
CA GLY A 265 1.68 19.70 26.94
C GLY A 265 1.14 18.92 25.73
N LEU A 266 -0.17 19.04 25.46
CA LEU A 266 -0.80 18.42 24.29
C LEU A 266 -0.46 19.19 23.00
N ALA A 267 -0.33 20.52 23.09
CA ALA A 267 0.13 21.36 21.98
C ALA A 267 1.58 21.03 21.61
N GLU A 268 2.47 20.88 22.59
CA GLU A 268 3.87 20.50 22.39
C GLU A 268 3.97 19.11 21.74
N THR A 269 3.24 18.13 22.26
CA THR A 269 3.19 16.76 21.69
C THR A 269 2.67 16.77 20.25
N SER A 270 1.60 17.51 19.99
CA SER A 270 1.03 17.63 18.64
C SER A 270 1.97 18.33 17.68
N CYS A 271 2.76 19.31 18.15
CA CYS A 271 3.72 19.99 17.29
C CYS A 271 4.93 19.10 16.95
N LEU A 272 5.37 18.23 17.86
CA LEU A 272 6.36 17.20 17.52
C LEU A 272 5.87 16.33 16.36
N ALA A 273 4.64 15.81 16.47
CA ALA A 273 4.05 14.97 15.43
C ALA A 273 3.82 15.73 14.11
N TRP A 274 3.47 17.03 14.17
CA TRP A 274 3.37 17.87 12.97
C TRP A 274 4.73 17.98 12.25
N ARG A 275 5.81 18.25 12.98
CA ARG A 275 7.16 18.37 12.41
C ARG A 275 7.71 17.05 11.87
N GLU A 276 7.37 15.93 12.51
CA GLU A 276 7.74 14.61 12.01
C GLU A 276 7.01 14.28 10.70
N ALA A 277 5.75 14.71 10.59
CA ALA A 277 4.94 14.55 9.39
C ALA A 277 5.31 15.52 8.26
N ASP A 278 5.79 16.73 8.60
CA ASP A 278 6.27 17.76 7.68
C ASP A 278 7.66 18.28 8.07
N PRO A 279 8.75 17.61 7.62
CA PRO A 279 10.12 18.03 7.91
C PRO A 279 10.51 19.39 7.30
N ALA A 280 9.75 19.88 6.31
CA ALA A 280 9.98 21.16 5.66
C ALA A 280 9.26 22.32 6.38
N LEU A 281 8.55 22.06 7.48
CA LEU A 281 7.83 23.06 8.25
C LEU A 281 8.73 24.22 8.68
N VAL A 282 8.37 25.43 8.26
CA VAL A 282 8.97 26.68 8.74
C VAL A 282 8.02 27.31 9.76
N LEU A 283 8.51 27.53 10.98
CA LEU A 283 7.75 28.24 12.02
C LEU A 283 7.89 29.75 11.79
N ASP A 284 7.05 30.32 10.94
CA ASP A 284 7.02 31.77 10.69
C ASP A 284 6.24 32.50 11.79
N PRO A 285 6.87 33.38 12.61
CA PRO A 285 6.17 34.16 13.63
C PRO A 285 5.17 35.18 13.09
N ILE A 286 5.20 35.49 11.80
CA ILE A 286 4.27 36.41 11.13
C ILE A 286 2.96 35.66 10.79
N GLU A 287 3.06 34.42 10.34
CA GLU A 287 1.91 33.61 9.95
C GLU A 287 1.32 32.81 11.12
N LEU A 288 2.16 32.44 12.10
CA LEU A 288 1.76 31.62 13.25
C LEU A 288 1.60 32.46 14.52
N SER A 289 0.61 32.06 15.33
CA SER A 289 0.40 32.64 16.66
C SER A 289 1.66 32.48 17.54
N PRO A 290 2.03 33.49 18.35
CA PRO A 290 3.15 33.39 19.29
C PRO A 290 3.03 32.20 20.26
N LYS A 291 1.80 31.81 20.63
CA LYS A 291 1.57 30.64 21.47
C LYS A 291 1.87 29.32 20.73
N ILE A 292 1.60 29.25 19.43
CA ILE A 292 1.94 28.09 18.58
C ILE A 292 3.46 28.00 18.42
N VAL A 293 4.11 29.10 18.07
CA VAL A 293 5.58 29.16 17.96
C VAL A 293 6.23 28.68 19.25
N ARG A 294 5.76 29.17 20.41
CA ARG A 294 6.26 28.75 21.72
C ARG A 294 6.07 27.25 22.00
N ALA A 295 4.90 26.69 21.69
CA ALA A 295 4.66 25.26 21.86
C ALA A 295 5.61 24.42 20.98
N CYS A 296 5.85 24.85 19.75
CA CYS A 296 6.74 24.17 18.81
C CYS A 296 8.23 24.31 19.14
N THR A 297 8.65 25.44 19.72
CA THR A 297 10.02 25.60 20.22
C THR A 297 10.26 24.75 21.47
N ASN A 298 9.30 24.68 22.39
CA ASN A 298 9.41 23.85 23.60
C ASN A 298 9.36 22.35 23.29
N ALA A 299 8.52 21.95 22.33
CA ALA A 299 8.53 20.60 21.77
C ALA A 299 9.94 20.18 21.33
N SER A 300 10.69 21.08 20.69
CA SER A 300 12.05 20.81 20.22
C SER A 300 13.02 20.50 21.34
N THR A 301 12.89 21.17 22.50
CA THR A 301 13.76 20.92 23.66
C THR A 301 13.44 19.59 24.34
N LEU A 302 12.17 19.17 24.35
CA LEU A 302 11.73 17.86 24.82
C LEU A 302 12.24 16.71 23.93
N GLY A 303 12.19 16.87 22.60
CA GLY A 303 12.70 15.88 21.64
C GLY A 303 14.23 15.73 21.66
N ALA A 304 14.97 16.82 21.91
CA ALA A 304 16.43 16.79 22.05
C ALA A 304 16.91 16.21 23.38
N ALA A 305 16.06 16.15 24.40
CA ALA A 305 16.38 15.60 25.72
C ALA A 305 16.15 14.08 25.83
N ALA A 306 15.61 13.43 24.81
CA ALA A 306 15.51 11.97 24.76
C ALA A 306 16.91 11.37 24.53
N PRO A 307 17.47 10.61 25.50
CA PRO A 307 18.75 9.94 25.26
C PRO A 307 18.61 8.97 24.09
N PRO A 308 19.65 8.82 23.24
CA PRO A 308 19.65 7.76 22.24
C PRO A 308 19.41 6.41 22.95
N PRO A 309 18.72 5.45 22.32
CA PRO A 309 18.48 4.14 22.91
C PRO A 309 19.82 3.58 23.37
N SER A 310 19.96 3.50 24.70
CA SER A 310 21.21 3.09 25.33
C SER A 310 21.49 1.67 24.87
N VAL A 311 22.57 1.50 24.10
CA VAL A 311 23.16 0.19 23.83
C VAL A 311 23.46 -0.40 25.20
N ILE A 312 22.66 -1.37 25.62
CA ILE A 312 22.90 -2.13 26.84
C ILE A 312 24.31 -2.72 26.68
N PRO A 313 25.29 -2.33 27.51
CA PRO A 313 26.59 -2.98 27.45
C PRO A 313 26.39 -4.40 27.95
N SER A 314 26.68 -5.37 27.08
CA SER A 314 26.74 -6.79 27.43
C SER A 314 27.55 -6.94 28.72
N ALA A 315 26.87 -7.32 29.79
CA ALA A 315 27.50 -7.60 31.06
C ALA A 315 28.53 -8.71 30.86
N SER A 316 29.80 -8.32 30.89
CA SER A 316 30.93 -9.22 31.07
C SER A 316 30.69 -10.06 32.31
N ALA A 317 30.46 -11.37 32.11
CA ALA A 317 30.37 -12.33 33.19
C ALA A 317 31.71 -12.35 33.95
N SER A 318 31.62 -11.95 35.20
CA SER A 318 32.70 -11.90 36.17
C SER A 318 33.18 -13.31 36.57
N ALA A 319 34.49 -13.45 36.60
CA ALA A 319 35.32 -14.22 37.53
C ALA A 319 34.76 -15.51 38.17
N ALA A 320 35.36 -16.64 37.79
CA ALA A 320 35.36 -17.87 38.59
C ALA A 320 36.24 -17.72 39.84
N PRO A 321 35.82 -18.23 41.02
CA PRO A 321 36.68 -18.28 42.20
C PRO A 321 37.68 -19.43 42.12
N SER A 322 38.92 -19.11 42.48
CA SER A 322 40.09 -19.96 42.58
C SER A 322 39.92 -21.06 43.65
N ALA A 323 40.14 -22.31 43.26
CA ALA A 323 40.29 -23.44 44.19
C ALA A 323 41.71 -23.47 44.81
N PRO A 324 41.87 -23.85 46.09
CA PRO A 324 43.17 -23.89 46.74
C PRO A 324 43.96 -25.15 46.35
N ARG A 325 45.20 -24.97 45.90
CA ARG A 325 46.20 -26.04 45.74
C ARG A 325 46.66 -26.53 47.12
N ARG A 326 46.42 -27.81 47.42
CA ARG A 326 47.04 -28.54 48.52
C ARG A 326 48.40 -29.07 48.06
N ALA A 327 49.47 -28.72 48.76
CA ALA A 327 50.81 -29.26 48.56
C ALA A 327 50.95 -30.66 49.19
N PRO A 328 51.75 -31.57 48.62
CA PRO A 328 52.23 -32.74 49.36
C PRO A 328 53.54 -32.40 50.08
N ALA A 329 53.54 -32.54 51.41
CA ALA A 329 54.75 -32.70 52.20
C ALA A 329 55.34 -34.10 51.96
N GLY A 330 56.65 -34.18 51.80
CA GLY A 330 57.36 -35.41 51.48
C GLY A 330 57.65 -36.33 52.68
N GLY A 331 58.11 -37.53 52.33
CA GLY A 331 59.16 -38.26 53.05
C GLY A 331 58.75 -39.10 54.27
N ARG A 332 58.54 -40.40 54.07
CA ARG A 332 59.48 -41.48 54.41
C ARG A 332 59.00 -42.80 53.84
#